data_AF-A0A140DJH5-F1
#
_entry.id   AF-A0A140DJH5-F1
#
_cell.length_a   1.000
_cell.length_b   1.000
_cell.length_c   1.000
_cell.angle_alpha   90.00
_cell.angle_beta   90.00
_cell.angle_gamma   90.00
#
_symmetry.space_group_name_H-M   'P 1'
#
loop_
_entity.id
_entity.type
_entity.pdbx_description
1 polymer ?
#
loop_
_entity_poly.entity_id
_entity_poly.type
_entity_poly.pdbx_seq_one_letter_code
_entity_poly.pdbx_strand_id
1 'polypeptide(L)' 'MFFICLFIHIGRGIYYGSYIFQETWNIGVILLFAVMATAFMGYVLPWGQMSFWGATVITNLLSAIPYIGPTIVE' A
#
# COMPACT_ATOMS: atom_id res chain seq x y z
N MET A 1 5.24 -14.23 -1.65
CA MET A 1 6.57 -14.24 -1.00
C MET A 1 7.02 -12.84 -0.59
N PHE A 2 6.97 -11.84 -1.47
CA PHE A 2 7.43 -10.47 -1.14
C PHE A 2 6.80 -9.88 0.14
N PHE A 3 5.46 -9.88 0.26
CA PHE A 3 4.78 -9.37 1.46
C PHE A 3 5.12 -10.14 2.74
N ILE A 4 5.36 -11.46 2.66
CA ILE A 4 5.80 -12.25 3.81
C ILE A 4 7.16 -11.76 4.28
N CYS A 5 8.11 -11.55 3.35
CA CYS A 5 9.41 -10.97 3.67
C CYS A 5 9.27 -9.56 4.27
N LEU A 6 8.38 -8.72 3.74
CA LEU A 6 8.13 -7.38 4.28
C LEU A 6 7.61 -7.43 5.71
N PHE A 7 6.60 -8.25 6.01
CA PHE A 7 6.05 -8.32 7.36
C PHE A 7 7.04 -8.89 8.37
N ILE A 8 7.83 -9.90 7.98
CA ILE A 8 8.93 -10.40 8.83
C ILE A 8 10.00 -9.32 9.03
N HIS A 9 10.34 -8.56 7.99
CA HIS A 9 11.32 -7.47 8.07
C HIS A 9 10.88 -6.36 9.02
N ILE A 10 9.61 -5.94 8.94
CA ILE A 10 9.01 -4.95 9.85
C ILE A 10 8.97 -5.52 11.27
N GLY A 11 8.50 -6.76 11.44
CA GLY A 11 8.44 -7.43 12.75
C GLY A 11 9.81 -7.52 13.42
N ARG A 12 10.86 -7.87 12.67
CA ARG A 12 12.26 -7.82 13.14
C ARG A 12 12.61 -6.42 13.59
N GLY A 13 12.30 -5.40 12.80
CA GLY A 13 12.62 -4.01 13.10
C GLY A 13 11.95 -3.51 14.39
N ILE A 14 10.72 -3.94 14.66
CA ILE A 14 10.01 -3.64 15.91
C ILE A 14 10.65 -4.41 17.08
N TYR A 15 10.84 -5.73 16.93
CA TYR A 15 11.36 -6.59 17.99
C TYR A 15 12.73 -6.17 18.51
N TYR A 16 13.63 -5.73 17.62
CA TYR A 16 14.99 -5.29 17.98
C TYR A 16 15.14 -3.76 18.12
N GLY A 17 14.04 -2.99 18.09
CA GLY A 17 14.11 -1.54 18.23
C GLY A 17 14.83 -0.82 17.08
N SER A 18 14.93 -1.44 15.89
CA SER A 18 15.62 -0.86 14.74
C SER A 18 14.94 0.39 14.17
N TYR A 19 13.69 0.68 14.56
CA TYR A 19 12.99 1.92 14.23
C TYR A 19 13.65 3.19 14.80
N ILE A 20 14.60 3.05 15.74
CA ILE A 20 15.43 4.17 16.25
C ILE A 20 16.29 4.77 15.14
N PHE A 21 16.67 3.99 14.12
CA PHE A 21 17.32 4.52 12.91
C PHE A 21 16.27 5.22 12.03
N GLN A 22 15.86 6.42 12.44
CA GLN A 22 14.68 7.12 11.91
C GLN A 22 14.70 7.28 10.39
N GLU A 23 15.81 7.69 9.79
CA GLU A 23 15.91 7.86 8.33
C GLU A 23 15.68 6.53 7.60
N THR A 24 16.36 5.47 8.04
CA THR A 24 16.21 4.12 7.47
C THR A 24 14.79 3.59 7.67
N TRP A 25 14.20 3.82 8.84
CA TRP A 25 12.83 3.39 9.15
C TRP A 25 11.80 4.13 8.30
N ASN A 26 11.91 5.46 8.18
CA ASN A 26 11.02 6.29 7.37
C ASN A 26 11.10 5.91 5.88
N ILE A 27 12.31 5.67 5.35
CA ILE A 27 12.48 5.13 4.00
C ILE A 27 11.81 3.75 3.89
N GLY A 28 11.94 2.89 4.90
CA GLY A 28 11.26 1.58 4.96
C GLY A 28 9.74 1.68 4.90
N VAL A 29 9.14 2.66 5.60
CA VAL A 29 7.70 2.94 5.55
C VAL A 29 7.27 3.41 4.16
N ILE A 30 8.05 4.29 3.53
CA ILE A 30 7.79 4.73 2.14
C ILE A 30 7.85 3.53 1.18
N LEU A 31 8.85 2.66 1.32
CA LEU A 31 8.99 1.44 0.52
C LEU A 31 7.81 0.48 0.71
N LEU A 32 7.29 0.35 1.94
CA LEU A 32 6.10 -0.46 2.20
C LEU A 32 4.90 0.04 1.36
N PHE A 33 4.61 1.34 1.41
CA PHE A 33 3.51 1.92 0.63
C PHE A 33 3.73 1.83 -0.88
N ALA A 34 4.97 2.02 -1.35
CA ALA A 34 5.30 1.89 -2.77
C ALA A 34 5.08 0.46 -3.29
N VAL A 35 5.45 -0.57 -2.51
CA VAL A 35 5.21 -1.97 -2.87
C VAL A 35 3.72 -2.32 -2.84
N MET A 36 2.96 -1.79 -1.86
CA MET A 36 1.50 -1.95 -1.83
C MET A 36 0.84 -1.38 -3.09
N ALA A 37 1.20 -0.16 -3.48
CA ALA A 37 0.71 0.46 -4.71
C ALA A 37 1.09 -0.35 -5.96
N THR A 38 2.34 -0.79 -6.04
CA THR A 38 2.85 -1.60 -7.17
C THR A 38 2.08 -2.92 -7.30
N ALA A 39 1.89 -3.63 -6.19
CA ALA A 39 1.18 -4.90 -6.18
C ALA A 39 -0.31 -4.74 -6.51
N PHE A 40 -0.94 -3.68 -5.99
CA PHE A 40 -2.34 -3.36 -6.30
C PHE A 40 -2.51 -3.11 -7.81
N MET A 41 -1.73 -2.20 -8.40
CA MET A 41 -1.82 -1.92 -9.83
C MET A 41 -1.51 -3.16 -10.68
N GLY A 42 -0.51 -3.96 -10.29
CA GLY A 42 -0.20 -5.23 -10.95
C GLY A 42 -1.35 -6.23 -10.92
N TYR A 43 -2.12 -6.28 -9.84
CA TYR A 43 -3.29 -7.14 -9.71
C TYR A 43 -4.47 -6.70 -10.60
N VAL A 44 -4.52 -5.43 -11.02
CA VAL A 44 -5.55 -4.91 -11.92
C VAL A 44 -5.32 -5.35 -13.37
N LEU A 45 -4.06 -5.58 -13.78
CA LEU A 45 -3.67 -5.86 -15.16
C LEU A 45 -4.39 -7.04 -15.85
N PRO A 46 -4.65 -8.19 -15.20
CA PRO A 46 -5.34 -9.32 -15.84
C PRO A 46 -6.83 -9.05 -16.14
N TRP A 47 -7.39 -7.97 -15.62
CA TRP A 47 -8.76 -7.51 -15.88
C TRP A 47 -9.86 -8.55 -15.62
N GLY A 48 -9.69 -9.38 -14.58
CA GLY A 48 -10.72 -10.31 -14.11
C GLY A 48 -11.78 -9.64 -13.23
N GLN A 49 -12.84 -10.37 -12.84
CA GLN A 49 -13.90 -9.89 -11.96
C GLN A 49 -13.36 -9.27 -10.66
N MET A 50 -12.49 -10.00 -9.95
CA MET A 50 -11.90 -9.51 -8.70
C MET A 50 -10.95 -8.33 -8.93
N SER A 51 -10.23 -8.30 -10.05
CA SER A 51 -9.38 -7.17 -10.44
C SER A 51 -10.21 -5.90 -10.65
N PHE A 52 -11.32 -6.01 -11.40
CA PHE A 52 -12.22 -4.89 -11.68
C PHE A 52 -12.89 -4.36 -10.41
N TRP A 53 -13.60 -5.22 -9.69
CA TRP A 53 -14.31 -4.80 -8.47
C TRP A 53 -13.37 -4.34 -7.37
N GLY A 54 -12.20 -5.00 -7.23
CA GLY A 54 -11.15 -4.58 -6.31
C GLY A 54 -10.66 -3.17 -6.62
N ALA A 55 -10.39 -2.87 -7.90
CA ALA A 55 -10.00 -1.53 -8.32
C ALA A 55 -11.09 -0.50 -7.99
N THR A 56 -12.34 -0.76 -8.38
CA THR A 56 -13.49 0.12 -8.14
C THR A 56 -13.66 0.45 -6.65
N VAL A 57 -13.63 -0.55 -5.77
CA VAL A 57 -13.86 -0.31 -4.34
C VAL A 57 -12.69 0.43 -3.70
N ILE A 58 -11.45 0.07 -4.03
CA ILE A 58 -10.26 0.64 -3.39
C ILE A 58 -10.05 2.10 -3.81
N THR A 59 -10.20 2.44 -5.10
CA THR A 59 -10.05 3.84 -5.54
C THR A 59 -11.18 4.72 -5.01
N ASN A 60 -12.40 4.17 -4.92
CA ASN A 60 -13.55 4.89 -4.36
C ASN A 60 -13.40 5.26 -2.87
N LEU A 61 -12.46 4.67 -2.13
CA LEU A 61 -12.18 5.11 -0.76
C LEU A 61 -11.78 6.60 -0.71
N LEU A 62 -11.16 7.13 -1.77
CA LEU A 62 -10.78 8.54 -1.85
C LEU A 62 -11.98 9.48 -2.00
N SER A 63 -13.15 8.98 -2.42
CA SER A 63 -14.38 9.79 -2.51
C SER A 63 -14.84 10.33 -1.16
N ALA A 64 -14.39 9.72 -0.06
CA ALA A 64 -14.70 10.15 1.30
C ALA A 64 -13.95 11.43 1.73
N ILE A 65 -12.99 11.93 0.94
CA ILE A 65 -12.29 13.19 1.22
C ILE A 65 -13.27 14.35 0.99
N PRO A 66 -13.49 15.22 2.00
CA PRO A 66 -14.41 16.36 1.85
C PRO A 66 -14.01 17.29 0.71
N TYR A 67 -15.01 17.83 0.01
CA TYR A 67 -14.91 18.81 -1.08
C TYR A 67 -14.26 18.32 -2.38
N ILE A 68 -13.13 17.60 -2.30
CA ILE A 68 -12.32 17.20 -3.47
C ILE A 68 -12.34 15.69 -3.76
N GLY A 69 -12.97 14.87 -2.90
CA GLY A 69 -12.99 13.42 -3.04
C GLY A 69 -13.54 12.93 -4.39
N PRO A 70 -14.75 13.32 -4.80
CA PRO A 70 -15.31 12.92 -6.09
C PRO A 70 -14.40 13.28 -7.27
N THR A 71 -13.80 14.48 -7.26
CA THR A 71 -12.91 14.96 -8.33
C THR A 71 -11.57 14.22 -8.41
N ILE A 72 -11.14 13.52 -7.35
CA ILE A 72 -9.90 12.72 -7.35
C ILE A 72 -10.15 11.32 -7.90
N VAL A 73 -11.37 10.81 -7.77
CA VAL A 73 -11.75 9.44 -8.15
C VAL A 73 -12.15 9.35 -9.62
N GLU A 74 -12.79 10.40 -10.13
CA GLU A 74 -13.20 10.55 -11.54
C GLU A 74 -12.00 10.76 -12.47
#